data_AF-A0A0C9S4W0-F1
#
_entry.id   AF-A0A0C9S4W0-F1
#
_cell.length_a   1.000
_cell.length_b   1.000
_cell.length_c   1.000
_cell.angle_alpha   90.00
_cell.angle_beta   90.00
_cell.angle_gamma   90.00
#
_symmetry.space_group_name_H-M   'P 1'
#
loop_
_entity.id
_entity.type
_entity.pdbx_description
1 polymer ?
#
loop_
_entity_poly.entity_id
_entity_poly.type
_entity_poly.pdbx_seq_one_letter_code
_entity_poly.pdbx_strand_id
1 'polypeptide(L)'
;MTATATPSLVLVPVPPNLVKLLERPDSPLISANGQLYIQSDNPVFTDFNGGKMKLEIDGSTEVKYIMFSAKALSITGSDDSRYWQWISRDDSNFPEVAKLTGVCLFEVKGRFDCTYLHPARFCKVYFILKLQGAYGWNQNPVWFKIETARQQEWSFLFLSDMNRLSYHPWKASFNVLPNNWIEVYAGQISVNETNNSSQNDMKFTMKLYEYGSWKGGLILDSVKIQPVY
;
A
#
# COMPACT_ATOMS: atom_id res chain seq x y z
N MET A 1 36.82 -16.23 -14.57
CA MET A 1 36.33 -16.35 -13.18
C MET A 1 35.81 -14.97 -12.77
N THR A 2 34.51 -14.76 -12.86
CA THR A 2 33.85 -13.55 -12.37
C THR A 2 33.70 -13.69 -10.85
N ALA A 3 34.38 -12.82 -10.10
CA ALA A 3 34.22 -12.77 -8.64
C ALA A 3 32.81 -12.25 -8.33
N THR A 4 31.97 -13.11 -7.74
CA THR A 4 30.72 -12.70 -7.11
C THR A 4 31.07 -11.86 -5.89
N ALA A 5 30.85 -10.54 -5.96
CA ALA A 5 30.98 -9.65 -4.83
C ALA A 5 30.01 -10.10 -3.72
N THR A 6 30.55 -10.37 -2.53
CA THR A 6 29.75 -10.65 -1.34
C THR A 6 28.96 -9.38 -1.00
N PRO A 7 27.62 -9.42 -0.92
CA PRO A 7 26.83 -8.23 -0.61
C PRO A 7 27.18 -7.74 0.79
N SER A 8 27.67 -6.51 0.87
CA SER A 8 28.09 -5.88 2.14
C SER A 8 26.86 -5.40 2.90
N LEU A 9 26.76 -5.73 4.19
CA LEU A 9 25.78 -5.12 5.09
C LEU A 9 26.24 -3.68 5.37
N VAL A 10 25.42 -2.71 4.98
CA VAL A 10 25.63 -1.28 5.25
C VAL A 10 24.72 -0.90 6.41
N LEU A 11 25.31 -0.40 7.49
CA LEU A 11 24.53 0.23 8.57
C LEU A 11 24.03 1.57 8.06
N VAL A 12 22.71 1.70 7.93
CA VAL A 12 22.07 2.97 7.60
C VAL A 12 21.26 3.41 8.82
N PRO A 13 21.50 4.61 9.36
CA PRO A 13 20.75 5.10 10.50
C PRO A 13 19.28 5.29 10.11
N VAL A 14 18.38 4.83 10.97
CA VAL A 14 16.94 5.03 10.81
C VAL A 14 16.58 6.43 11.28
N PRO A 15 15.79 7.19 10.51
CA PRO A 15 15.18 8.41 11.01
C PRO A 15 14.48 8.20 12.38
N PRO A 16 14.75 9.01 13.41
CA PRO A 16 14.22 8.81 14.77
C PRO A 16 12.69 8.74 14.86
N ASN A 17 11.99 9.42 13.94
CA ASN A 17 10.55 9.34 13.80
C ASN A 17 10.10 7.94 13.37
N LEU A 18 10.83 7.28 12.46
CA LEU A 18 10.52 5.92 12.05
C LEU A 18 10.83 4.90 13.14
N VAL A 19 11.84 5.10 13.99
CA VAL A 19 12.14 4.17 15.10
C VAL A 19 10.89 3.86 15.95
N LYS A 20 10.07 4.88 16.24
CA LYS A 20 8.78 4.69 16.96
C LYS A 20 7.76 3.84 16.21
N LEU A 21 7.76 3.87 14.88
CA LEU A 21 6.94 3.00 14.04
C LEU A 21 7.42 1.54 14.13
N LEU A 22 8.74 1.35 14.30
CA LEU A 22 9.40 0.04 14.32
C LEU A 22 9.40 -0.62 15.71
N GLU A 23 9.41 0.17 16.80
CA GLU A 23 9.47 -0.28 18.21
C GLU A 23 8.22 -1.03 18.72
N ARG A 24 7.28 -1.40 17.86
CA ARG A 24 6.15 -2.26 18.25
C ARG A 24 6.63 -3.70 18.49
N PRO A 25 6.00 -4.46 19.42
CA PRO A 25 6.66 -5.52 20.20
C PRO A 25 7.20 -6.74 19.44
N ASP A 26 6.96 -6.84 18.13
CA ASP A 26 7.24 -8.04 17.33
C ASP A 26 8.21 -7.80 16.17
N SER A 27 9.03 -6.74 16.22
CA SER A 27 9.98 -6.38 15.15
C SER A 27 11.40 -6.91 15.44
N PRO A 28 11.93 -7.91 14.70
CA PRO A 28 13.19 -8.58 15.02
C PRO A 28 14.46 -7.81 14.64
N LEU A 29 14.38 -6.53 14.26
CA LEU A 29 15.48 -5.87 13.53
C LEU A 29 15.97 -4.54 14.12
N ILE A 30 15.48 -4.13 15.30
CA ILE A 30 16.08 -3.01 16.02
C ILE A 30 17.25 -3.54 16.84
N SER A 31 18.48 -3.22 16.42
CA SER A 31 19.64 -3.38 17.30
C SER A 31 19.49 -2.45 18.50
N ALA A 32 20.06 -2.82 19.65
CA ALA A 32 19.91 -2.11 20.93
C ALA A 32 20.29 -0.60 20.92
N ASN A 33 20.83 -0.09 19.81
CA ASN A 33 21.22 1.31 19.58
C ASN A 33 20.32 2.06 18.55
N GLY A 34 19.21 1.47 18.09
CA GLY A 34 18.27 2.12 17.16
C GLY A 34 18.68 2.11 15.68
N GLN A 35 19.66 1.29 15.28
CA GLN A 35 20.10 1.17 13.87
C GLN A 35 19.45 -0.03 13.17
N LEU A 36 19.03 0.16 11.90
CA LEU A 36 18.63 -0.92 11.00
C LEU A 36 19.83 -1.32 10.13
N TYR A 37 19.96 -2.62 9.87
CA TYR A 37 20.93 -3.15 8.92
C TYR A 37 20.31 -3.15 7.52
N ILE A 38 20.94 -2.45 6.57
CA ILE A 38 20.51 -2.43 5.17
C ILE A 38 21.52 -3.23 4.33
N GLN A 39 21.05 -4.18 3.53
CA GLN A 39 21.91 -4.87 2.56
C GLN A 39 21.88 -4.09 1.24
N SER A 40 23.03 -3.58 0.82
CA SER A 40 23.18 -2.51 -0.18
C SER A 40 22.64 -2.79 -1.60
N ASP A 41 22.31 -4.04 -1.93
CA ASP A 41 22.00 -4.43 -3.32
C ASP A 41 20.59 -4.99 -3.51
N ASN A 42 19.75 -4.99 -2.46
CA ASN A 42 18.35 -5.41 -2.53
C ASN A 42 17.46 -4.47 -1.70
N PRO A 43 16.22 -4.17 -2.12
CA PRO A 43 15.28 -3.45 -1.27
C PRO A 43 15.14 -4.20 0.06
N VAL A 44 15.45 -3.52 1.15
CA VAL A 44 15.44 -4.12 2.49
C VAL A 44 14.01 -4.21 2.94
N PHE A 45 13.41 -5.37 2.69
CA PHE A 45 12.11 -5.71 3.24
C PHE A 45 12.28 -6.03 4.71
N THR A 46 12.13 -5.02 5.54
CA THR A 46 12.02 -5.23 6.98
C THR A 46 10.57 -5.56 7.27
N ASP A 47 10.28 -6.85 7.50
CA ASP A 47 8.95 -7.36 7.82
C ASP A 47 8.52 -6.87 9.21
N PHE A 48 7.71 -5.83 9.27
CA PHE A 48 7.14 -5.32 10.52
C PHE A 48 5.68 -5.76 10.67
N ASN A 49 5.18 -5.80 11.92
CA ASN A 49 3.81 -6.25 12.23
C ASN A 49 3.54 -7.70 11.78
N GLY A 50 4.53 -8.59 11.94
CA GLY A 50 4.45 -10.00 11.53
C GLY A 50 4.46 -10.21 10.01
N GLY A 51 5.31 -9.50 9.27
CA GLY A 51 5.42 -9.62 7.80
C GLY A 51 4.35 -8.89 7.01
N LYS A 52 3.68 -7.92 7.64
CA LYS A 52 2.53 -7.23 7.05
C LYS A 52 2.87 -5.86 6.46
N MET A 53 4.07 -5.36 6.70
CA MET A 53 4.53 -4.07 6.23
C MET A 53 5.97 -4.16 5.73
N LYS A 54 6.27 -3.41 4.67
CA LYS A 54 7.58 -3.30 4.02
C LYS A 54 7.98 -1.82 3.89
N LEU A 55 9.26 -1.51 4.00
CA LEU A 55 9.79 -0.14 3.98
C LEU A 55 11.01 -0.10 3.05
N GLU A 56 11.01 0.79 2.06
CA GLU A 56 12.21 1.07 1.24
C GLU A 56 12.76 2.45 1.62
N ILE A 57 14.05 2.52 1.91
CA ILE A 57 14.81 3.73 2.25
C ILE A 57 15.84 3.96 1.13
N ASP A 58 16.10 5.22 0.77
CA ASP A 58 17.14 5.57 -0.19
C ASP A 58 18.54 5.71 0.44
N GLY A 59 19.56 5.96 -0.38
CA GLY A 59 20.94 6.14 0.09
C GLY A 59 21.15 7.37 0.99
N SER A 60 20.16 8.25 1.11
CA SER A 60 20.15 9.47 1.92
C SER A 60 19.39 9.33 3.24
N THR A 61 18.99 8.12 3.63
CA THR A 61 18.16 7.82 4.84
C THR A 61 16.71 8.26 4.73
N GLU A 62 16.26 8.72 3.56
CA GLU A 62 14.87 9.13 3.33
C GLU A 62 14.01 7.92 2.96
N VAL A 63 12.75 7.93 3.40
CA VAL A 63 11.82 6.86 3.04
C VAL A 63 11.44 7.04 1.59
N LYS A 64 11.71 6.05 0.74
CA LYS A 64 11.22 6.06 -0.64
C LYS A 64 9.76 5.65 -0.72
N TYR A 65 9.37 4.59 0.01
CA TYR A 65 7.97 4.22 0.20
C TYR A 65 7.79 3.23 1.36
N ILE A 66 6.55 3.15 1.84
CA ILE A 66 6.06 2.12 2.77
C ILE A 66 4.97 1.32 2.05
N MET A 67 4.96 0.00 2.20
CA MET A 67 3.88 -0.85 1.72
C MET A 67 3.18 -1.59 2.87
N PHE A 68 1.86 -1.65 2.82
CA PHE A 68 1.00 -2.43 3.70
C PHE A 68 0.41 -3.59 2.92
N SER A 69 0.70 -4.83 3.34
CA SER A 69 0.06 -6.03 2.79
C SER A 69 -1.44 -5.98 2.93
N ALA A 70 -2.17 -6.76 2.12
CA ALA A 70 -3.59 -6.96 2.27
C ALA A 70 -3.98 -7.45 3.68
N LYS A 71 -3.12 -8.24 4.35
CA LYS A 71 -3.31 -8.72 5.73
C LYS A 71 -3.19 -7.61 6.80
N ALA A 72 -2.60 -6.47 6.45
CA ALA A 72 -2.52 -5.29 7.31
C ALA A 72 -3.79 -4.42 7.24
N LEU A 73 -4.66 -4.68 6.26
CA LEU A 73 -5.81 -3.84 5.95
C LEU A 73 -7.08 -4.42 6.55
N SER A 74 -8.03 -3.55 6.85
CA SER A 74 -9.39 -3.93 7.21
C SER A 74 -10.20 -4.17 5.94
N ILE A 75 -10.45 -5.44 5.61
CA ILE A 75 -11.22 -5.86 4.44
C ILE A 75 -12.56 -6.44 4.90
N THR A 76 -13.66 -5.82 4.49
CA THR A 76 -15.01 -6.30 4.82
C THR A 76 -15.25 -7.71 4.27
N GLY A 77 -15.62 -8.64 5.17
CA GLY A 77 -15.91 -10.04 4.83
C GLY A 77 -14.68 -10.92 4.58
N SER A 78 -13.47 -10.44 4.91
CA SER A 78 -12.22 -11.20 4.67
C SER A 78 -12.00 -12.41 5.56
N ASP A 79 -12.82 -12.54 6.61
CA ASP A 79 -12.94 -13.70 7.49
C ASP A 79 -13.75 -14.84 6.86
N ASP A 80 -14.49 -14.57 5.77
CA ASP A 80 -15.33 -15.55 5.09
C ASP A 80 -14.75 -15.92 3.71
N SER A 81 -14.33 -17.19 3.59
CA SER A 81 -13.75 -17.73 2.36
C SER A 81 -14.67 -17.71 1.14
N ARG A 82 -15.99 -17.55 1.36
CA ARG A 82 -16.98 -17.38 0.30
C ARG A 82 -16.81 -16.04 -0.42
N TYR A 83 -16.31 -15.01 0.27
CA TYR A 83 -16.10 -13.68 -0.28
C TYR A 83 -14.64 -13.42 -0.64
N TRP A 84 -13.71 -13.81 0.23
CA TRP A 84 -12.28 -13.57 0.03
C TRP A 84 -11.45 -14.81 0.35
N GLN A 85 -10.47 -15.11 -0.50
CA GLN A 85 -9.49 -16.15 -0.27
C GLN A 85 -8.11 -15.53 -0.08
N TRP A 86 -7.39 -15.98 0.93
CA TRP A 86 -5.97 -15.70 1.07
C TRP A 86 -5.20 -16.72 0.21
N ILE A 87 -4.41 -16.23 -0.73
CA ILE A 87 -3.65 -17.07 -1.65
C ILE A 87 -2.18 -16.67 -1.65
N SER A 88 -1.29 -17.64 -1.82
CA SER A 88 0.14 -17.40 -2.00
C SER A 88 0.48 -17.20 -3.47
N ARG A 89 1.44 -16.31 -3.72
CA ARG A 89 1.91 -15.99 -5.07
C ARG A 89 3.38 -15.61 -5.05
N ASP A 90 4.11 -16.03 -6.08
CA ASP A 90 5.53 -15.69 -6.24
C ASP A 90 5.74 -14.35 -6.97
N ASP A 91 4.68 -13.83 -7.60
CA ASP A 91 4.71 -12.58 -8.35
C ASP A 91 4.19 -11.37 -7.55
N SER A 92 3.93 -11.50 -6.24
CA SER A 92 3.43 -10.41 -5.36
C SER A 92 4.51 -9.81 -4.46
N ASN A 93 4.24 -8.63 -3.91
CA ASN A 93 5.14 -8.02 -2.93
C ASN A 93 5.11 -8.76 -1.58
N PHE A 94 4.00 -9.39 -1.22
CA PHE A 94 3.85 -10.14 0.03
C PHE A 94 3.54 -11.64 -0.23
N PRO A 95 3.90 -12.54 0.71
CA PRO A 95 3.68 -13.99 0.54
C PRO A 95 2.21 -14.41 0.44
N GLU A 96 1.30 -13.63 1.00
CA GLU A 96 -0.15 -13.84 0.93
C GLU A 96 -0.86 -12.58 0.45
N VAL A 97 -1.79 -12.74 -0.48
CA VAL A 97 -2.63 -11.67 -1.04
C VAL A 97 -4.11 -12.02 -0.89
N ALA A 98 -4.98 -11.00 -0.92
CA ALA A 98 -6.43 -11.19 -0.82
C ALA A 98 -7.05 -11.30 -2.21
N LYS A 99 -7.59 -12.48 -2.56
CA LYS A 99 -8.36 -12.70 -3.79
C LYS A 99 -9.86 -12.66 -3.50
N LEU A 100 -10.56 -11.76 -4.17
CA LEU A 100 -12.01 -11.67 -4.17
C LEU A 100 -12.62 -12.84 -4.92
N THR A 101 -13.37 -13.70 -4.23
CA THR A 101 -14.14 -14.79 -4.82
C THR A 101 -15.39 -14.23 -5.51
N GLY A 102 -16.15 -13.38 -4.80
CA GLY A 102 -17.41 -12.85 -5.30
C GLY A 102 -18.10 -11.96 -4.27
N VAL A 103 -18.43 -10.71 -4.58
CA VAL A 103 -19.27 -9.84 -3.71
C VAL A 103 -20.11 -8.87 -4.54
N CYS A 104 -21.16 -8.32 -3.95
CA CYS A 104 -21.90 -7.18 -4.53
C CYS A 104 -21.33 -5.83 -4.08
N LEU A 105 -20.76 -5.78 -2.86
CA LEU A 105 -20.12 -4.60 -2.28
C LEU A 105 -18.92 -5.05 -1.43
N PHE A 106 -17.86 -4.24 -1.40
CA PHE A 106 -16.79 -4.39 -0.41
C PHE A 106 -16.21 -3.04 -0.07
N GLU A 107 -15.48 -3.02 1.03
CA GLU A 107 -14.67 -1.90 1.47
C GLU A 107 -13.35 -2.43 2.03
N VAL A 108 -12.26 -1.83 1.60
CA VAL A 108 -10.90 -2.05 2.09
C VAL A 108 -10.43 -0.74 2.70
N LYS A 109 -9.98 -0.79 3.95
CA LYS A 109 -9.51 0.39 4.70
C LYS A 109 -8.12 0.16 5.26
N GLY A 110 -7.32 1.22 5.23
CA GLY A 110 -6.12 1.31 6.03
C GLY A 110 -5.95 2.71 6.60
N ARG A 111 -4.99 2.81 7.52
CA ARG A 111 -4.72 4.03 8.29
C ARG A 111 -3.22 4.14 8.51
N PHE A 112 -2.68 5.34 8.39
CA PHE A 112 -1.26 5.62 8.58
C PHE A 112 -1.07 7.02 9.15
N ASP A 113 -0.19 7.15 10.15
CA ASP A 113 0.17 8.44 10.72
C ASP A 113 1.35 9.04 9.93
N CYS A 114 1.06 10.07 9.14
CA CYS A 114 2.05 10.72 8.28
C CYS A 114 3.14 11.47 9.05
N THR A 115 3.02 11.67 10.38
CA THR A 115 4.12 12.24 11.19
C THR A 115 5.39 11.37 11.14
N TYR A 116 5.25 10.07 10.92
CA TYR A 116 6.37 9.15 10.72
C TYR A 116 7.18 9.43 9.45
N LEU A 117 6.64 10.22 8.52
CA LEU A 117 7.30 10.55 7.25
C LEU A 117 7.88 11.97 7.21
N HIS A 118 7.83 12.72 8.30
CA HIS A 118 8.47 14.04 8.38
C HIS A 118 9.96 13.97 7.97
N PRO A 119 10.48 14.92 7.16
CA PRO A 119 9.90 16.20 6.72
C PRO A 119 9.13 16.14 5.38
N ALA A 120 8.57 14.99 4.98
CA ALA A 120 7.81 14.90 3.73
C ALA A 120 6.72 15.98 3.66
N ARG A 121 6.56 16.61 2.49
CA ARG A 121 5.54 17.62 2.21
C ARG A 121 4.21 17.00 1.83
N PHE A 122 4.24 15.89 1.10
CA PHE A 122 3.05 15.15 0.67
C PHE A 122 3.26 13.65 0.81
N CYS A 123 2.16 12.92 0.98
CA CYS A 123 2.13 11.46 0.86
C CYS A 123 1.19 11.08 -0.29
N LYS A 124 1.70 10.31 -1.25
CA LYS A 124 0.93 9.71 -2.34
C LYS A 124 0.55 8.29 -1.97
N VAL A 125 -0.67 7.87 -2.28
CA VAL A 125 -1.16 6.51 -1.98
C VAL A 125 -1.49 5.77 -3.26
N TYR A 126 -1.05 4.51 -3.33
CA TYR A 126 -1.29 3.64 -4.46
C TYR A 126 -1.82 2.27 -4.00
N PHE A 127 -2.80 1.74 -4.71
CA PHE A 127 -3.28 0.36 -4.51
C PHE A 127 -2.64 -0.56 -5.56
N ILE A 128 -2.07 -1.67 -5.11
CA ILE A 128 -1.47 -2.69 -5.98
C ILE A 128 -2.47 -3.82 -6.16
N LEU A 129 -3.05 -3.89 -7.36
CA LEU A 129 -4.19 -4.73 -7.70
C LEU A 129 -3.90 -5.58 -8.93
N LYS A 130 -4.62 -6.69 -9.09
CA LYS A 130 -4.60 -7.49 -10.32
C LYS A 130 -5.97 -8.07 -10.57
N LEU A 131 -6.36 -8.19 -11.84
CA LEU A 131 -7.56 -8.92 -12.24
C LEU A 131 -7.15 -10.27 -12.82
N GLN A 132 -7.69 -11.36 -12.25
CA GLN A 132 -7.46 -12.72 -12.73
C GLN A 132 -8.74 -13.54 -12.60
N GLY A 133 -9.24 -14.07 -13.73
CA GLY A 133 -10.56 -14.73 -13.76
C GLY A 133 -11.69 -13.77 -13.36
N ALA A 134 -11.54 -12.49 -13.67
CA ALA A 134 -12.41 -11.43 -13.19
C ALA A 134 -13.73 -11.38 -13.96
N TYR A 135 -14.81 -11.07 -13.24
CA TYR A 135 -16.17 -10.92 -13.80
C TYR A 135 -16.93 -9.81 -13.07
N GLY A 136 -17.94 -9.23 -13.74
CA GLY A 136 -18.86 -8.24 -13.14
C GLY A 136 -18.35 -6.79 -13.06
N TRP A 137 -17.16 -6.48 -13.59
CA TRP A 137 -16.49 -5.18 -13.45
C TRP A 137 -16.86 -4.14 -14.52
N ASN A 138 -17.65 -4.52 -15.53
CA ASN A 138 -17.81 -3.74 -16.77
C ASN A 138 -18.59 -2.42 -16.57
N GLN A 139 -19.46 -2.36 -15.56
CA GLN A 139 -20.40 -1.25 -15.39
C GLN A 139 -19.93 -0.22 -14.37
N ASN A 140 -19.39 -0.67 -13.23
CA ASN A 140 -19.23 0.18 -12.05
C ASN A 140 -17.75 0.38 -11.75
N PRO A 141 -17.29 1.62 -11.55
CA PRO A 141 -15.90 1.87 -11.20
C PRO A 141 -15.62 1.48 -9.75
N VAL A 142 -14.35 1.21 -9.45
CA VAL A 142 -13.85 1.13 -8.09
C VAL A 142 -13.49 2.53 -7.63
N TRP A 143 -13.95 2.89 -6.44
CA TRP A 143 -13.70 4.19 -5.85
C TRP A 143 -12.61 4.12 -4.80
N PHE A 144 -11.77 5.13 -4.79
CA PHE A 144 -10.73 5.34 -3.81
C PHE A 144 -10.96 6.66 -3.08
N LYS A 145 -10.65 6.67 -1.80
CA LYS A 145 -10.69 7.85 -0.96
C LYS A 145 -9.43 7.91 -0.13
N ILE A 146 -8.82 9.09 -0.05
CA ILE A 146 -7.82 9.39 0.96
C ILE A 146 -8.34 10.56 1.77
N GLU A 147 -8.21 10.49 3.09
CA GLU A 147 -8.67 11.55 3.97
C GLU A 147 -7.80 11.70 5.22
N THR A 148 -7.75 12.93 5.72
CA THR A 148 -7.30 13.29 7.07
C THR A 148 -8.42 14.08 7.74
N ALA A 149 -8.17 14.62 8.94
CA ALA A 149 -9.11 15.54 9.58
C ALA A 149 -9.37 16.84 8.79
N ARG A 150 -8.52 17.18 7.81
CA ARG A 150 -8.58 18.48 7.08
C ARG A 150 -8.71 18.34 5.57
N GLN A 151 -8.24 17.24 5.01
CA GLN A 151 -8.16 17.03 3.57
C GLN A 151 -8.91 15.76 3.18
N GLN A 152 -9.50 15.76 2.00
CA GLN A 152 -9.96 14.54 1.36
C GLN A 152 -9.74 14.62 -0.14
N GLU A 153 -9.42 13.49 -0.74
CA GLU A 153 -9.32 13.32 -2.18
C GLU A 153 -10.08 12.06 -2.57
N TRP A 154 -10.79 12.15 -3.70
CA TRP A 154 -11.54 11.05 -4.29
C TRP A 154 -10.95 10.74 -5.65
N SER A 155 -10.85 9.45 -5.96
CA SER A 155 -10.56 9.01 -7.31
C SER A 155 -11.35 7.73 -7.64
N PHE A 156 -11.44 7.38 -8.91
CA PHE A 156 -12.08 6.14 -9.34
C PHE A 156 -11.41 5.55 -10.58
N LEU A 157 -11.54 4.23 -10.77
CA LEU A 157 -11.05 3.53 -11.95
C LEU A 157 -11.99 2.41 -12.39
N PHE A 158 -12.22 2.31 -13.70
CA PHE A 158 -12.87 1.15 -14.31
C PHE A 158 -11.84 0.04 -14.51
N LEU A 159 -11.77 -0.93 -13.60
CA LEU A 159 -10.68 -1.93 -13.62
C LEU A 159 -10.69 -2.83 -14.86
N SER A 160 -11.86 -3.12 -15.45
CA SER A 160 -11.96 -3.93 -16.68
C SER A 160 -11.76 -3.15 -17.98
N ASP A 161 -11.82 -1.83 -17.93
CA ASP A 161 -11.60 -0.94 -19.07
C ASP A 161 -10.95 0.36 -18.57
N MET A 162 -9.68 0.26 -18.19
CA MET A 162 -8.96 1.39 -17.60
C MET A 162 -8.75 2.55 -18.60
N ASN A 163 -8.80 2.24 -19.90
CA ASN A 163 -8.71 3.22 -20.98
C ASN A 163 -10.06 3.88 -21.30
N ARG A 164 -11.17 3.44 -20.67
CA ARG A 164 -12.49 4.05 -20.81
C ARG A 164 -12.40 5.56 -20.68
N LEU A 165 -12.84 6.26 -21.73
CA LEU A 165 -12.88 7.72 -21.71
C LEU A 165 -13.80 8.17 -20.58
N SER A 166 -13.26 9.01 -19.70
CA SER A 166 -14.03 9.72 -18.70
C SER A 166 -13.46 11.12 -18.61
N TYR A 167 -14.33 12.11 -18.80
CA TYR A 167 -13.99 13.51 -18.64
C TYR A 167 -14.09 13.96 -17.17
N HIS A 168 -14.40 13.03 -16.25
CA HIS A 168 -14.47 13.36 -14.84
C HIS A 168 -13.07 13.57 -14.27
N PRO A 169 -12.80 14.67 -13.54
CA PRO A 169 -11.48 15.01 -13.02
C PRO A 169 -10.93 14.04 -11.96
N TRP A 170 -11.75 13.09 -11.50
CA TRP A 170 -11.40 12.11 -10.46
C TRP A 170 -11.03 10.75 -11.05
N LYS A 171 -10.88 10.63 -12.38
CA LYS A 171 -10.36 9.40 -12.95
C LYS A 171 -8.93 9.18 -12.46
N ALA A 172 -8.70 8.08 -11.76
CA ALA A 172 -7.39 7.71 -11.25
C ALA A 172 -6.42 7.43 -12.41
N SER A 173 -5.18 7.86 -12.25
CA SER A 173 -4.08 7.36 -13.08
C SER A 173 -3.65 5.98 -12.58
N PHE A 174 -3.04 5.20 -13.47
CA PHE A 174 -2.55 3.88 -13.15
C PHE A 174 -1.30 3.56 -13.95
N ASN A 175 -0.47 2.67 -13.40
CA ASN A 175 0.65 2.06 -14.10
C ASN A 175 0.42 0.56 -14.18
N VAL A 176 0.76 -0.04 -15.32
CA VAL A 176 0.83 -1.50 -15.45
C VAL A 176 2.24 -1.93 -15.05
N LEU A 177 2.31 -2.73 -13.99
CA LEU A 177 3.53 -3.32 -13.45
C LEU A 177 3.77 -4.71 -14.07
N PRO A 178 4.96 -5.32 -13.88
CA PRO A 178 5.23 -6.70 -14.30
C PRO A 178 4.15 -7.69 -13.86
N ASN A 179 3.98 -8.78 -14.61
CA ASN A 179 2.97 -9.81 -14.34
C ASN A 179 1.53 -9.28 -14.31
N ASN A 180 1.21 -8.19 -15.02
CA ASN A 180 -0.13 -7.58 -15.08
C ASN A 180 -0.67 -7.09 -13.73
N TRP A 181 0.22 -6.75 -12.80
CA TRP A 181 -0.17 -5.95 -11.66
C TRP A 181 -0.48 -4.52 -12.11
N ILE A 182 -1.37 -3.87 -11.38
CA ILE A 182 -1.85 -2.53 -11.65
C ILE A 182 -1.58 -1.72 -10.38
N GLU A 183 -0.80 -0.67 -10.53
CA GLU A 183 -0.60 0.33 -9.49
C GLU A 183 -1.55 1.49 -9.75
N VAL A 184 -2.61 1.59 -8.95
CA VAL A 184 -3.63 2.63 -9.08
C VAL A 184 -3.29 3.79 -8.15
N TYR A 185 -3.13 4.99 -8.67
CA TYR A 185 -2.97 6.20 -7.86
C TYR A 185 -4.30 6.61 -7.24
N ALA A 186 -4.42 6.48 -5.93
CA ALA A 186 -5.64 6.82 -5.20
C ALA A 186 -5.77 8.32 -4.91
N GLY A 187 -4.64 9.03 -4.83
CA GLY A 187 -4.57 10.46 -4.50
C GLY A 187 -3.36 10.78 -3.61
N GLN A 188 -3.36 11.99 -3.06
CA GLN A 188 -2.32 12.47 -2.15
C GLN A 188 -2.87 13.38 -1.05
N ILE A 189 -2.10 13.54 0.02
CA ILE A 189 -2.39 14.50 1.09
C ILE A 189 -1.14 15.27 1.47
N SER A 190 -1.31 16.54 1.88
CA SER A 190 -0.22 17.30 2.48
C SER A 190 0.03 16.86 3.92
N VAL A 191 1.30 16.65 4.27
CA VAL A 191 1.75 16.38 5.63
C VAL A 191 2.03 17.71 6.31
N ASN A 192 1.49 17.92 7.50
CA ASN A 192 1.69 19.16 8.25
C ASN A 192 2.76 18.99 9.31
N GLU A 193 3.57 20.03 9.52
CA GLU A 193 4.61 20.12 10.57
C GLU A 193 4.03 20.19 12.00
N THR A 194 2.71 20.12 12.17
CA THR A 194 2.10 20.26 13.49
C THR A 194 2.26 18.97 14.31
N ASN A 195 2.63 19.11 15.58
CA ASN A 195 2.72 18.00 16.55
C ASN A 195 1.36 17.36 16.89
N ASN A 196 0.27 17.76 16.23
CA ASN A 196 -1.06 17.20 16.49
C ASN A 196 -1.27 15.96 15.61
N SER A 197 -1.01 14.79 16.18
CA SER A 197 -1.12 13.49 15.52
C SER A 197 -2.46 13.24 14.82
N SER A 198 -3.56 13.82 15.33
CA SER A 198 -4.89 13.67 14.72
C SER A 198 -5.02 14.30 13.32
N GLN A 199 -4.18 15.29 12.97
CA GLN A 199 -4.23 15.99 11.68
C GLN A 199 -3.46 15.29 10.58
N ASN A 200 -2.46 14.49 10.95
CA ASN A 200 -1.62 13.70 10.05
C ASN A 200 -2.05 12.23 9.99
N ASP A 201 -3.14 11.90 10.68
CA ASP A 201 -3.76 10.59 10.62
C ASP A 201 -4.50 10.38 9.28
N MET A 202 -3.80 9.77 8.33
CA MET A 202 -4.32 9.46 7.01
C MET A 202 -5.14 8.17 7.05
N LYS A 203 -6.33 8.21 6.47
CA LYS A 203 -7.12 7.02 6.13
C LYS A 203 -7.18 6.90 4.62
N PHE A 204 -7.05 5.69 4.13
CA PHE A 204 -7.21 5.38 2.72
C PHE A 204 -8.19 4.21 2.56
N THR A 205 -9.08 4.34 1.58
CA THR A 205 -10.20 3.43 1.37
C THR A 205 -10.30 3.07 -0.11
N MET A 206 -10.54 1.80 -0.41
CA MET A 206 -10.99 1.31 -1.72
C MET A 206 -12.36 0.65 -1.53
N LYS A 207 -13.36 1.02 -2.34
CA LYS A 207 -14.73 0.51 -2.17
C LYS A 207 -15.55 0.48 -3.45
N LEU A 208 -16.63 -0.29 -3.38
CA LEU A 208 -17.71 -0.33 -4.36
C LEU A 208 -18.99 0.25 -3.76
N TYR A 209 -19.62 1.19 -4.45
CA TYR A 209 -20.85 1.86 -3.99
C TYR A 209 -22.15 1.23 -4.50
N GLU A 210 -22.12 0.59 -5.66
CA GLU A 210 -23.34 0.24 -6.38
C GLU A 210 -23.75 -1.21 -6.20
N TYR A 211 -24.99 -1.39 -5.73
CA TYR A 211 -25.70 -2.67 -5.64
C TYR A 211 -25.94 -3.30 -7.01
N GLY A 212 -25.97 -4.64 -7.07
CA GLY A 212 -26.70 -5.37 -8.10
C GLY A 212 -25.89 -6.40 -8.90
N SER A 213 -24.62 -6.15 -9.17
CA SER A 213 -23.79 -7.10 -9.94
C SER A 213 -22.68 -7.71 -9.08
N TRP A 214 -22.70 -9.03 -8.95
CA TRP A 214 -21.62 -9.81 -8.34
C TRP A 214 -20.32 -9.61 -9.10
N LYS A 215 -19.24 -9.38 -8.36
CA LYS A 215 -17.90 -9.13 -8.87
C LYS A 215 -16.90 -10.05 -8.19
N GLY A 216 -16.01 -10.63 -8.97
CA GLY A 216 -14.96 -11.53 -8.47
C GLY A 216 -13.68 -11.41 -9.27
N GLY A 217 -12.63 -12.09 -8.82
CA GLY A 217 -11.34 -12.17 -9.49
C GLY A 217 -10.44 -10.94 -9.33
N LEU A 218 -10.79 -9.99 -8.45
CA LEU A 218 -9.85 -8.96 -7.99
C LEU A 218 -8.87 -9.58 -7.01
N ILE A 219 -7.59 -9.28 -7.16
CA ILE A 219 -6.53 -9.65 -6.24
C ILE A 219 -5.92 -8.36 -5.71
N LEU A 220 -5.93 -8.19 -4.39
CA LEU A 220 -5.29 -7.09 -3.68
C LEU A 220 -4.01 -7.61 -3.03
N ASP A 221 -2.88 -7.04 -3.45
CA ASP A 221 -1.57 -7.34 -2.87
C ASP A 221 -1.28 -6.41 -1.69
N SER A 222 -1.22 -5.11 -1.97
CA SER A 222 -0.79 -4.13 -0.98
C SER A 222 -1.26 -2.71 -1.28
N VAL A 223 -1.05 -1.81 -0.31
CA VAL A 223 -1.13 -0.36 -0.48
C VAL A 223 0.24 0.26 -0.26
N LYS A 224 0.73 1.03 -1.23
CA LYS A 224 2.00 1.76 -1.19
C LYS A 224 1.75 3.22 -0.82
N ILE A 225 2.44 3.72 0.21
CA ILE A 225 2.52 5.11 0.59
C ILE A 225 3.90 5.63 0.21
N GLN A 226 3.93 6.65 -0.64
CA GLN A 226 5.15 7.26 -1.13
C GLN A 226 5.23 8.71 -0.64
N PRO A 227 6.15 9.04 0.28
CA PRO A 227 6.40 10.43 0.66
C PRO A 227 7.04 11.22 -0.49
N VAL A 228 6.89 12.53 -0.43
CA VAL A 228 7.52 13.51 -1.32
C VAL A 228 8.10 14.62 -0.44
N TYR A 229 9.43 14.72 -0.39
CA TYR A 229 10.19 15.69 0.40
C TYR A 229 10.37 17.04 -0.33
#